data_AF-A0A2V6ZB35-F1
#
_entry.id   AF-A0A2V6ZB35-F1
#
_cell.length_a   1.000
_cell.length_b   1.000
_cell.length_c   1.000
_cell.angle_alpha   90.00
_cell.angle_beta   90.00
_cell.angle_gamma   90.00
#
_symmetry.space_group_name_H-M   'P 1'
#
loop_
_entity.id
_entity.type
_entity.pdbx_description
1 polymer ?
#
loop_
_entity_poly.entity_id
_entity_poly.type
_entity_poly.pdbx_seq_one_letter_code
_entity_poly.pdbx_strand_id
1 'polypeptide(L)' 'AVYQDPAQKGRYVETFVVESWLEHLRQHERITVGDRTVQEGIRRFHIAGTPPVVTHLIAAKLRRS' A
#
# COMPACT_ATOMS: atom_id res chain seq x y z
N ALA A 1 -5.49 -4.04 5.75
CA ALA A 1 -6.07 -5.37 5.43
C ALA A 1 -5.42 -5.89 4.15
N VAL A 2 -5.23 -7.21 4.03
CA VAL A 2 -4.60 -7.86 2.87
C VAL A 2 -5.65 -8.67 2.11
N TYR A 3 -5.66 -8.55 0.78
CA TYR A 3 -6.58 -9.21 -0.13
C TYR A 3 -5.80 -9.99 -1.19
N GLN A 4 -6.31 -11.15 -1.60
CA GLN A 4 -5.79 -11.92 -2.74
C GLN A 4 -6.75 -11.77 -3.92
N ASP A 5 -6.23 -11.50 -5.12
CA ASP A 5 -7.04 -11.40 -6.34
C ASP A 5 -7.42 -12.81 -6.83
N PRO A 6 -8.71 -13.20 -6.84
CA PRO A 6 -9.12 -14.52 -7.33
C PRO A 6 -8.99 -14.65 -8.85
N ALA A 7 -9.00 -13.54 -9.60
CA ALA A 7 -8.83 -13.54 -11.04
C ALA A 7 -7.35 -13.61 -11.46
N GLN A 8 -6.41 -13.29 -10.57
CA GLN A 8 -4.97 -13.26 -10.83
C GLN A 8 -4.19 -13.94 -9.71
N LYS A 9 -3.90 -15.23 -9.89
CA LYS A 9 -3.09 -16.02 -8.94
C LYS A 9 -1.74 -15.33 -8.68
N GLY A 10 -1.38 -15.22 -7.40
CA GLY A 10 -0.13 -14.59 -6.97
C GLY A 10 -0.21 -13.06 -6.81
N ARG A 11 -1.34 -12.42 -7.14
CA ARG A 11 -1.55 -10.99 -6.89
C ARG A 11 -2.20 -10.77 -5.53
N TYR A 12 -1.55 -9.92 -4.73
CA TYR A 12 -2.02 -9.50 -3.42
C TYR A 12 -2.12 -7.97 -3.38
N VAL A 13 -3.12 -7.46 -2.66
CA VAL A 13 -3.35 -6.03 -2.43
C VAL A 13 -3.45 -5.80 -0.93
N GLU A 14 -2.56 -4.99 -0.39
CA GLU A 14 -2.64 -4.51 0.98
C GLU A 14 -3.19 -3.08 0.98
N THR A 15 -4.15 -2.81 1.87
CA THR A 15 -4.83 -1.51 1.97
C THR A 15 -4.76 -0.97 3.39
N PHE A 16 -4.45 0.32 3.49
CA PHE A 16 -4.41 1.09 4.72
C PHE A 16 -5.39 2.25 4.61
N VAL A 17 -6.14 2.51 5.68
CA VAL A 17 -6.99 3.69 5.81
C VAL A 17 -6.43 4.51 6.96
N VAL A 18 -6.15 5.78 6.69
CA VAL A 18 -5.57 6.71 7.65
C VAL A 18 -6.46 7.94 7.77
N GLU A 19 -6.44 8.58 8.94
CA GLU A 19 -7.37 9.65 9.30
C GLU A 19 -7.20 10.92 8.45
N SER A 20 -5.99 11.18 7.96
CA SER A 20 -5.71 12.34 7.11
C SER A 20 -4.52 12.11 6.19
N TRP A 21 -4.50 12.84 5.09
CA TRP A 21 -3.35 12.88 4.19
C TRP A 21 -2.08 13.41 4.88
N LEU A 22 -2.23 14.33 5.83
CA LEU A 22 -1.08 14.86 6.57
C LEU A 22 -0.47 13.79 7.49
N GLU A 23 -1.31 12.95 8.10
CA GLU A 23 -0.83 11.80 8.87
C GLU A 23 -0.13 10.77 7.96
N HIS A 24 -0.68 10.50 6.78
CA HIS A 24 -0.02 9.67 5.77
C HIS A 24 1.39 10.16 5.44
N LEU A 25 1.59 11.46 5.21
CA LEU A 25 2.91 12.04 4.89
C LEU A 25 3.88 11.91 6.06
N ARG A 26 3.45 12.22 7.29
CA ARG A 26 4.29 12.07 8.49
C ARG A 26 4.68 10.62 8.74
N GLN A 27 3.76 9.70 8.52
CA GLN A 27 4.03 8.27 8.61
C GLN A 27 5.01 7.87 7.52
N HIS A 28 4.79 8.25 6.27
CA HIS A 28 5.69 7.93 5.17
C HIS A 28 7.13 8.41 5.41
N GLU A 29 7.34 9.62 5.92
CA GLU A 29 8.68 10.13 6.26
C GLU A 29 9.39 9.30 7.35
N ARG A 30 8.66 8.80 8.36
CA ARG A 30 9.24 8.02 9.47
C ARG A 30 9.33 6.52 9.18
N ILE A 31 8.33 5.96 8.51
CA ILE A 31 8.17 4.54 8.18
C ILE A 31 9.20 4.08 7.15
N THR A 32 9.60 4.94 6.22
CA THR A 32 10.60 4.59 5.17
C THR A 32 11.98 4.19 5.73
N VAL A 33 12.28 4.52 7.00
CA VAL A 33 13.54 4.13 7.66
C VAL A 33 13.38 2.85 8.49
N GLY A 34 12.30 2.72 9.27
CA GLY A 34 12.07 1.56 10.14
C GLY A 34 11.56 0.30 9.42
N ASP A 35 10.69 0.48 8.42
CA ASP A 35 10.04 -0.64 7.72
C ASP A 35 10.86 -1.16 6.54
N ARG A 36 12.03 -0.58 6.26
CA ARG A 36 12.88 -0.95 5.14
C ARG A 36 13.27 -2.43 5.16
N THR A 37 13.62 -2.97 6.32
CA THR A 37 14.00 -4.39 6.48
C THR A 37 12.83 -5.33 6.19
N VAL A 38 11.62 -4.96 6.63
CA VAL A 38 10.40 -5.75 6.38
C VAL A 38 10.01 -5.66 4.89
N GLN A 39 10.05 -4.46 4.31
CA GLN A 39 9.80 -4.25 2.88
C GLN A 39 10.82 -4.99 2.01
N GLU A 40 12.10 -5.00 2.39
CA GLU A 40 13.14 -5.79 1.71
C GLU A 40 12.88 -7.29 1.83
N GLY A 41 12.43 -7.77 3.00
CA GLY A 41 12.00 -9.14 3.19
C GLY A 41 10.84 -9.53 2.25
N ILE A 42 9.81 -8.69 2.17
CA ILE A 42 8.65 -8.88 1.28
C ILE A 42 9.07 -8.79 -0.19
N ARG A 43 9.96 -7.87 -0.55
CA ARG A 43 10.48 -7.72 -1.92
C ARG A 43 11.16 -8.98 -2.43
N ARG A 44 11.77 -9.81 -1.58
CA ARG A 44 12.35 -11.11 -1.99
C ARG A 44 11.31 -12.10 -2.51
N PHE A 45 10.06 -11.97 -2.07
CA PHE A 45 8.96 -12.78 -2.57
C PHE A 45 8.26 -12.16 -3.78
N HIS A 46 8.65 -10.95 -4.19
CA HIS A 46 8.11 -10.32 -5.39
C HIS A 46 8.77 -10.92 -6.63
N ILE A 47 7.94 -11.45 -7.54
CA ILE A 47 8.41 -12.23 -8.69
C ILE A 47 8.57 -11.35 -9.95
N ALA A 48 7.94 -10.17 -10.01
CA ALA A 48 8.05 -9.30 -11.17
C ALA A 48 9.37 -8.51 -11.16
N GLY A 49 9.91 -8.21 -12.35
CA GLY A 49 11.14 -7.42 -12.52
C GLY A 49 10.98 -5.92 -12.22
N THR A 50 9.80 -5.50 -11.79
CA THR A 50 9.45 -4.10 -11.46
C THR A 50 9.01 -4.01 -10.01
N PRO A 51 9.21 -2.86 -9.33
CA PRO A 51 8.72 -2.71 -7.97
C PRO A 51 7.18 -2.83 -7.90
N PRO A 52 6.63 -3.23 -6.74
CA PRO A 52 5.18 -3.24 -6.50
C PRO A 52 4.57 -1.87 -6.78
N VAL A 53 3.40 -1.86 -7.42
CA VAL A 53 2.65 -0.63 -7.70
C VAL A 53 2.04 -0.11 -6.41
N VAL A 54 2.33 1.15 -6.06
CA VAL A 54 1.74 1.86 -4.90
C VAL A 54 0.80 2.94 -5.41
N THR A 55 -0.41 3.01 -4.87
CA THR A 55 -1.42 4.03 -5.24
C THR A 55 -1.96 4.69 -3.99
N HIS A 56 -2.11 6.01 -4.05
CA HIS A 56 -2.66 6.83 -2.98
C HIS A 56 -4.02 7.38 -3.41
N LEU A 57 -5.05 7.15 -2.61
CA LEU A 57 -6.42 7.57 -2.88
C LEU A 57 -6.91 8.50 -1.78
N ILE A 58 -7.63 9.55 -2.17
CA ILE A 58 -8.33 10.45 -1.25
C ILE A 58 -9.83 10.15 -1.39
N ALA A 59 -10.51 10.05 -0.24
CA ALA A 59 -11.95 9.82 -0.21
C ALA A 59 -12.67 10.88 -1.06
N ALA A 60 -13.40 10.43 -2.08
CA ALA A 60 -14.24 11.32 -2.88
C ALA A 60 -15.45 11.76 -2.04
N LYS A 61 -15.84 13.03 -2.17
CA LYS A 61 -17.11 13.50 -1.60
C LYS A 61 -18.24 12.86 -2.40
N LEU A 62 -18.90 11.87 -1.81
CA LEU A 62 -20.08 11.26 -2.42
C LEU A 62 -21.16 12.34 -2.54
N ARG A 63 -21.53 12.74 -3.76
CA ARG A 63 -22.66 13.65 -3.97
C ARG A 63 -23.92 12.85 -3.65
N ARG A 64 -24.50 13.08 -2.47
CA ARG A 64 -25.81 12.54 -2.13
C ARG A 64 -26.84 13.21 -3.05
N SER A 65 -27.52 12.40 -3.86
CA SER A 65 -28.71 12.80 -4.62
C SER A 65 -29.88 13.05 -3.69
#